data_AF-A0A5B6Z4R3-F1
#
_entry.id   AF-A0A5B6Z4R3-F1
#
_cell.length_a   1.000
_cell.length_b   1.000
_cell.length_c   1.000
_cell.angle_alpha   90.00
_cell.angle_beta   90.00
_cell.angle_gamma   90.00
#
_symmetry.space_group_name_H-M   'P 1'
#
loop_
_entity.id
_entity.type
_entity.pdbx_description
1 polymer ?
#
loop_
_entity_poly.entity_id
_entity_poly.type
_entity_poly.pdbx_seq_one_letter_code
_entity_poly.pdbx_strand_id
1 'polypeptide(L)'
;MAAKILANLIIMGSGILARAFVQAYRQALANASKSGVAQETIQNAVRRGSKAMTEQEARQILGVTEQSTWEEILQKYDNLFERNAKNGSFYLQSKVHRAKECLETVYRGEEQGTAG
;
A
#
# COMPACT_ATOMS: atom_id res chain seq x y z
N MET A 1 -57.03 15.62 24.54
CA MET A 1 -57.09 14.99 23.20
C MET A 1 -55.79 15.17 22.42
N ALA A 2 -55.25 16.39 22.29
CA ALA A 2 -54.00 16.66 21.53
C ALA A 2 -52.75 15.88 22.01
N ALA A 3 -52.52 15.78 23.32
CA ALA A 3 -51.36 15.07 23.87
C ALA A 3 -51.37 13.54 23.59
N LYS A 4 -52.56 12.93 23.51
CA LYS A 4 -52.71 11.50 23.16
C LYS A 4 -52.40 11.24 21.67
N ILE A 5 -52.72 12.19 20.80
CA ILE A 5 -52.44 12.10 19.35
C ILE A 5 -50.93 12.28 19.09
N LEU A 6 -50.29 13.24 19.76
CA LEU A 6 -48.83 13.44 19.69
C LEU A 6 -48.04 12.23 20.20
N ALA A 7 -48.45 11.64 21.33
CA ALA A 7 -47.82 10.44 21.87
C ALA A 7 -47.92 9.25 20.89
N ASN A 8 -49.09 9.03 20.28
CA ASN A 8 -49.28 7.97 19.29
C ASN A 8 -48.44 8.18 18.02
N LEU A 9 -48.29 9.43 17.55
CA LEU A 9 -47.44 9.76 16.40
C LEU A 9 -45.95 9.48 16.67
N ILE A 10 -45.45 9.81 17.86
CA ILE A 10 -44.05 9.56 18.25
C ILE A 10 -43.78 8.06 18.38
N ILE A 11 -44.71 7.31 18.98
CA ILE A 11 -44.59 5.85 19.16
C ILE A 11 -44.67 5.12 17.81
N MET A 12 -45.55 5.55 16.90
CA MET A 12 -45.62 4.97 15.55
C MET A 12 -44.43 5.37 14.67
N GLY A 13 -43.92 6.60 14.77
CA GLY A 13 -42.81 7.09 13.94
C GLY A 13 -41.45 6.54 14.33
N SER A 14 -41.21 6.33 15.63
CA SER A 14 -39.91 5.84 16.15
C SER A 14 -39.61 4.38 15.78
N GLY A 15 -40.63 3.52 15.69
CA GLY A 15 -40.44 2.10 15.39
C GLY A 15 -39.94 1.79 13.98
N ILE A 16 -40.18 2.68 13.01
CA ILE A 16 -39.77 2.51 11.61
C ILE A 16 -38.28 2.85 11.45
N LEU A 17 -37.84 3.97 12.04
CA LEU A 17 -36.43 4.38 12.02
C LEU A 17 -35.55 3.36 12.73
N ALA A 18 -35.94 2.90 13.93
CA ALA A 18 -35.16 1.92 14.68
C ALA A 18 -34.95 0.61 13.89
N ARG A 19 -35.99 0.10 13.22
CA ARG A 19 -35.89 -1.11 12.38
C ARG A 19 -35.02 -0.89 11.15
N ALA A 20 -35.10 0.28 10.52
CA ALA A 20 -34.26 0.62 9.37
C ALA A 20 -32.77 0.69 9.77
N PHE A 21 -32.44 1.30 10.91
CA PHE A 21 -31.05 1.33 11.41
C PHE A 21 -30.53 -0.06 11.76
N VAL A 22 -31.32 -0.91 12.40
CA VAL A 22 -30.92 -2.30 12.72
C VAL A 22 -30.73 -3.12 11.45
N GLN A 23 -31.62 -2.98 10.46
CA GLN A 23 -31.49 -3.65 9.17
C GLN A 23 -30.26 -3.16 8.41
N ALA A 24 -30.03 -1.85 8.33
CA ALA A 24 -28.85 -1.27 7.72
C ALA A 24 -27.55 -1.71 8.43
N TYR A 25 -27.55 -1.80 9.76
CA TYR A 25 -26.40 -2.29 10.53
C TYR A 25 -26.12 -3.77 10.27
N ARG A 26 -27.16 -4.61 10.26
CA ARG A 26 -27.03 -6.03 9.88
C ARG A 26 -26.57 -6.19 8.43
N GLN A 27 -27.04 -5.32 7.54
CA GLN A 27 -26.68 -5.35 6.13
C GLN A 27 -25.27 -4.82 5.90
N ALA A 28 -24.80 -3.86 6.69
CA ALA A 28 -23.40 -3.41 6.72
C ALA A 28 -22.47 -4.49 7.24
N LEU A 29 -22.85 -5.23 8.30
CA LEU A 29 -22.08 -6.37 8.81
C LEU A 29 -22.06 -7.55 7.82
N ALA A 30 -23.21 -7.85 7.19
CA ALA A 30 -23.31 -8.88 6.16
C ALA A 30 -22.53 -8.49 4.89
N ASN A 31 -22.54 -7.21 4.54
CA ASN A 31 -21.73 -6.69 3.44
C ASN A 31 -20.25 -6.73 3.80
N ALA A 32 -19.82 -6.30 4.98
CA ALA A 32 -18.42 -6.38 5.42
C ALA A 32 -17.87 -7.83 5.43
N SER A 33 -18.72 -8.80 5.74
CA SER A 33 -18.37 -10.23 5.67
C SER A 33 -18.45 -10.82 4.25
N LYS A 34 -19.26 -10.25 3.34
CA LYS A 34 -19.36 -10.65 1.93
C LYS A 34 -18.45 -9.88 0.96
N SER A 35 -18.00 -8.68 1.31
CA SER A 35 -17.40 -7.73 0.36
C SER A 35 -15.94 -8.00 0.06
N GLY A 36 -15.37 -9.12 0.54
CA GLY A 36 -14.05 -9.57 0.10
C GLY A 36 -12.94 -8.54 0.31
N VAL A 37 -13.14 -7.51 1.13
CA VAL A 37 -12.20 -6.38 1.27
C VAL A 37 -10.86 -6.87 1.83
N ALA A 38 -10.86 -7.92 2.66
CA ALA A 38 -9.64 -8.61 3.04
C ALA A 38 -8.95 -9.27 1.84
N GLN A 39 -9.69 -9.95 0.98
CA GLN A 39 -9.17 -10.61 -0.22
C GLN A 39 -8.70 -9.59 -1.27
N GLU A 40 -9.43 -8.51 -1.51
CA GLU A 40 -9.04 -7.44 -2.44
C GLU A 40 -7.89 -6.60 -1.88
N THR A 41 -7.83 -6.35 -0.57
CA THR A 41 -6.68 -5.67 0.05
C THR A 41 -5.45 -6.56 0.01
N ILE A 42 -5.57 -7.86 0.29
CA ILE A 42 -4.47 -8.82 0.19
C ILE A 42 -4.07 -8.98 -1.29
N GLN A 43 -5.00 -9.14 -2.22
CA GLN A 43 -4.69 -9.22 -3.65
C GLN A 43 -4.11 -7.92 -4.18
N ASN A 44 -4.55 -6.75 -3.72
CA ASN A 44 -3.96 -5.47 -4.09
C ASN A 44 -2.60 -5.26 -3.44
N ALA A 45 -2.36 -5.76 -2.22
CA ALA A 45 -1.06 -5.76 -1.57
C ALA A 45 -0.10 -6.73 -2.26
N VAL A 46 -0.55 -7.91 -2.64
CA VAL A 46 0.20 -8.90 -3.43
C VAL A 46 0.47 -8.39 -4.85
N ARG A 47 -0.52 -7.76 -5.50
CA ARG A 47 -0.37 -7.12 -6.83
C ARG A 47 0.51 -5.87 -6.78
N ARG A 48 0.50 -5.11 -5.68
CA ARG A 48 1.46 -4.02 -5.42
C ARG A 48 2.85 -4.57 -5.11
N GLY A 49 2.95 -5.68 -4.39
CA GLY A 49 4.20 -6.42 -4.17
C GLY A 49 4.80 -6.90 -5.49
N SER A 50 3.99 -7.40 -6.42
CA SER A 50 4.45 -7.74 -7.78
C SER A 50 4.75 -6.53 -8.67
N LYS A 51 4.42 -5.30 -8.24
CA LYS A 51 4.85 -4.05 -8.88
C LYS A 51 6.05 -3.40 -8.16
N ALA A 52 6.38 -3.88 -6.96
CA ALA A 52 7.55 -3.42 -6.23
C ALA A 52 8.78 -4.09 -6.85
N MET A 53 9.83 -3.29 -7.06
CA MET A 53 11.09 -3.79 -7.60
C MET A 53 11.69 -4.80 -6.62
N THR A 54 12.13 -5.95 -7.12
CA THR A 54 12.83 -6.94 -6.31
C THR A 54 14.30 -6.54 -6.12
N GLU A 55 14.95 -7.05 -5.08
CA GLU A 55 16.38 -6.81 -4.87
C GLU A 55 17.19 -7.30 -6.09
N GLN A 56 16.84 -8.47 -6.62
CA GLN A 56 17.50 -9.02 -7.80
C GLN A 56 17.35 -8.11 -9.03
N GLU A 57 16.16 -7.56 -9.28
CA GLU A 57 15.97 -6.56 -10.34
C GLU A 57 16.79 -5.30 -10.08
N ALA A 58 16.82 -4.81 -8.84
CA ALA A 58 17.56 -3.61 -8.48
C ALA A 58 19.07 -3.80 -8.72
N ARG A 59 19.63 -4.95 -8.34
CA ARG A 59 21.02 -5.31 -8.61
C ARG A 59 21.32 -5.40 -10.11
N GLN A 60 20.41 -5.97 -10.89
CA GLN A 60 20.53 -6.02 -12.36
C GLN A 60 20.48 -4.62 -13.00
N ILE A 61 19.58 -3.75 -12.55
CA ILE A 61 19.46 -2.37 -13.05
C ILE A 61 20.73 -1.56 -12.79
N LEU A 62 21.35 -1.71 -11.61
CA LEU A 62 22.58 -1.02 -11.26
C LEU A 62 23.86 -1.74 -11.76
N GLY A 63 23.74 -2.99 -12.22
CA GLY A 63 24.86 -3.80 -12.69
C GLY A 63 25.83 -4.15 -11.56
N VAL A 64 25.30 -4.50 -10.40
CA VAL A 64 26.04 -4.87 -9.18
C VAL A 64 25.75 -6.31 -8.79
N THR A 65 26.63 -6.92 -7.99
CA THR A 65 26.43 -8.28 -7.47
C THR A 65 25.97 -8.24 -6.02
N GLU A 66 25.64 -9.40 -5.43
CA GLU A 66 25.29 -9.51 -4.01
C GLU A 66 26.43 -9.08 -3.09
N GLN A 67 27.67 -9.27 -3.52
CA GLN A 67 28.89 -8.95 -2.76
C GLN A 67 29.34 -7.50 -2.91
N SER A 68 28.67 -6.71 -3.75
CA SER A 68 29.05 -5.31 -3.96
C SER A 68 28.84 -4.50 -2.69
N THR A 69 29.82 -3.66 -2.35
CA THR A 69 29.71 -2.79 -1.16
C THR A 69 28.71 -1.66 -1.41
N TRP A 70 28.25 -1.03 -0.34
CA TRP A 70 27.33 0.10 -0.46
C TRP A 70 27.93 1.27 -1.25
N GLU A 71 29.23 1.51 -1.09
CA GLU A 71 29.97 2.54 -1.83
C GLU A 71 29.99 2.25 -3.33
N GLU A 72 30.21 0.99 -3.72
CA GLU A 72 30.18 0.57 -5.13
C GLU A 72 28.79 0.76 -5.74
N ILE A 73 27.74 0.44 -4.98
CA ILE A 73 26.34 0.63 -5.38
C ILE A 73 26.06 2.12 -5.62
N LEU A 74 26.49 3.01 -4.71
CA LEU A 74 26.32 4.45 -4.87
C LEU A 74 27.09 4.99 -6.07
N GLN A 75 28.33 4.55 -6.27
CA GLN A 75 29.14 4.96 -7.42
C GLN A 75 28.48 4.56 -8.75
N LYS A 76 27.92 3.34 -8.84
CA LYS A 76 27.17 2.88 -10.02
C LYS A 76 25.89 3.67 -10.23
N TYR A 77 25.15 3.93 -9.15
CA TYR A 77 23.95 4.74 -9.18
C TYR A 77 24.23 6.14 -9.72
N ASP A 78 25.21 6.87 -9.18
CA ASP A 78 25.52 8.25 -9.59
C ASP A 78 25.88 8.32 -11.08
N ASN A 79 26.76 7.43 -11.54
CA ASN A 79 27.13 7.34 -12.95
C ASN A 79 25.91 7.08 -13.86
N LEU A 80 25.06 6.13 -13.50
CA LEU A 80 23.85 5.81 -14.27
C LEU A 80 22.84 6.96 -14.23
N PHE A 81 22.65 7.58 -13.07
CA PHE A 81 21.69 8.66 -12.89
C PHE A 81 22.08 9.90 -13.68
N GLU A 82 23.35 10.32 -13.62
CA GLU A 82 23.86 11.45 -14.42
C GLU A 82 23.80 11.18 -15.92
N ARG A 83 24.17 9.97 -16.36
CA ARG A 83 24.12 9.62 -17.78
C ARG A 83 22.69 9.61 -18.31
N ASN A 84 21.74 9.10 -17.53
CA ASN A 84 20.32 9.10 -17.90
C ASN A 84 19.70 10.49 -17.82
N ALA A 85 20.18 11.38 -16.95
CA ALA A 85 19.73 12.78 -16.91
C ALA A 85 20.09 13.53 -18.19
N LYS A 86 21.26 13.23 -18.78
CA LYS A 86 21.75 13.88 -20.02
C LYS A 86 21.16 13.26 -21.28
N ASN A 87 21.17 11.93 -21.37
CA ASN A 87 20.91 11.20 -22.62
C ASN A 87 19.83 10.12 -22.49
N GLY A 88 19.19 9.99 -21.33
CA GLY A 88 18.17 8.97 -21.07
C GLY A 88 16.75 9.52 -21.10
N SER A 89 15.83 8.74 -20.54
CA SER A 89 14.44 9.16 -20.34
C SER A 89 14.12 9.26 -18.84
N PHE A 90 13.11 10.06 -18.51
CA PHE A 90 12.60 10.14 -17.14
C PHE A 90 12.22 8.76 -16.57
N TYR A 91 11.73 7.86 -17.42
CA TYR A 91 11.39 6.50 -17.02
C TYR A 91 12.64 5.70 -16.60
N LEU A 92 13.71 5.74 -17.40
CA LEU A 92 14.96 5.06 -17.08
C LEU A 92 15.62 5.64 -15.83
N GLN A 93 15.65 6.96 -15.71
CA GLN A 93 16.14 7.63 -14.52
C GLN A 93 15.32 7.24 -13.27
N SER A 94 14.00 7.17 -13.40
CA SER A 94 13.11 6.70 -12.32
C SER A 94 13.40 5.25 -11.94
N LYS A 95 13.69 4.37 -12.90
CA LYS A 95 14.06 2.96 -12.62
C LYS A 95 15.38 2.85 -11.87
N VAL A 96 16.40 3.62 -12.27
CA VAL A 96 17.68 3.69 -11.57
C VAL A 96 17.51 4.20 -10.14
N HIS A 97 16.68 5.23 -9.93
CA HIS A 97 16.36 5.74 -8.60
C HIS A 97 15.65 4.70 -7.72
N ARG A 98 14.64 4.01 -8.27
CA ARG A 98 13.88 2.98 -7.54
C ARG A 98 14.76 1.78 -7.18
N ALA A 99 15.74 1.44 -8.01
CA ALA A 99 16.72 0.40 -7.71
C ALA A 99 17.57 0.76 -6.49
N LYS A 100 18.05 2.01 -6.41
CA LYS A 100 18.79 2.49 -5.23
C LYS A 100 17.93 2.44 -3.97
N GLU A 101 16.68 2.91 -4.02
CA GLU A 101 15.77 2.86 -2.87
C GLU A 101 15.51 1.41 -2.41
N CYS A 102 15.36 0.48 -3.35
CA CYS A 102 15.18 -0.94 -3.04
C CYS A 102 16.39 -1.51 -2.28
N LEU A 103 17.61 -1.33 -2.79
CA LEU A 103 18.81 -1.82 -2.11
C LEU A 103 19.07 -1.13 -0.77
N GLU A 104 18.70 0.15 -0.65
CA GLU A 104 18.82 0.89 0.61
C GLU A 104 17.94 0.29 1.72
N THR A 105 16.73 -0.17 1.38
CA THR A 105 15.86 -0.83 2.36
C THR A 105 16.42 -2.16 2.83
N VAL A 106 17.09 -2.91 1.96
CA VAL A 106 17.76 -4.17 2.31
C VAL A 106 18.95 -3.89 3.22
N TYR A 107 19.82 -2.97 2.83
CA TYR A 107 21.02 -2.60 3.59
C TYR A 107 20.70 -2.14 5.03
N ARG A 108 19.70 -1.24 5.18
CA ARG A 108 19.26 -0.82 6.53
C ARG A 108 18.62 -1.94 7.34
N GLY A 109 17.98 -2.91 6.68
CA GLY A 109 17.42 -4.09 7.33
C GLY A 109 18.51 -4.99 7.90
N GLU A 110 19.62 -5.17 7.17
CA GLU A 110 20.78 -5.94 7.62
C GLU A 110 21.46 -5.30 8.84
N GLU A 111 21.62 -3.98 8.87
CA GLU A 111 22.18 -3.25 10.01
C GLU A 111 21.33 -3.38 11.29
N GLN A 112 20.00 -3.44 11.15
CA GLN A 112 19.10 -3.61 12.30
C GLN A 112 19.03 -5.07 12.80
N GLY A 113 19.25 -6.05 11.93
CA GLY A 113 19.29 -7.47 12.29
C GLY A 113 20.58 -7.91 12.99
N THR A 114 21.67 -7.15 12.87
CA THR A 114 22.97 -7.45 13.51
C THR A 114 23.11 -6.88 14.92
N ALA A 115 22.16 -6.06 15.38
CA ALA A 115 22.15 -5.44 16.70
C ALA A 115 21.27 -6.17 17.75
N GLY A 116 20.81 -7.39 17.44
CA GLY A 116 19.92 -8.21 18.30
C GLY A 116 20.59 -9.44 18.88
#